data_AF-A0A8J5MRJ5-F1
#
_entry.id   AF-A0A8J5MRJ5-F1
#
_cell.length_a   1.000
_cell.length_b   1.000
_cell.length_c   1.000
_cell.angle_alpha   90.00
_cell.angle_beta   90.00
_cell.angle_gamma   90.00
#
_symmetry.space_group_name_H-M   'P 1'
#
loop_
_entity.id
_entity.type
_entity.pdbx_description
1 polymer ?
#
loop_
_entity_poly.entity_id
_entity_poly.type
_entity_poly.pdbx_seq_one_letter_code
_entity_poly.pdbx_strand_id
1 'polypeptide(L)'
;MHTQVEIFLNEKKHALASRLSEPRWLLQLAYLADIFSELNLLNMSMQGRDETYLTLSEKLKAFKAKLRLWKGKIKRGKTASYPLLNLFLEDEEDIALLDVQNIIVEHLEKLSYEFDKYIPGEELHEKYK
;
A
#
# COMPACT_ATOMS: atom_id res chain seq x y z
N MET A 1 -9.69 -12.06 14.56
CA MET A 1 -10.10 -12.31 13.16
C MET A 1 -9.08 -13.18 12.42
N HIS A 2 -7.77 -12.91 12.52
CA HIS A 2 -6.68 -13.77 11.99
C HIS A 2 -6.82 -15.24 12.42
N THR A 3 -7.05 -15.52 13.71
CA THR A 3 -7.20 -16.88 14.26
C THR A 3 -8.31 -17.70 13.61
N GLN A 4 -9.44 -17.09 13.24
CA GLN A 4 -10.56 -17.82 12.63
C GLN A 4 -10.28 -18.19 11.17
N VAL A 5 -9.62 -17.29 10.44
CA VAL A 5 -9.19 -17.54 9.05
C VAL A 5 -8.11 -18.61 9.01
N GLU A 6 -7.19 -18.60 9.97
CA GLU A 6 -6.15 -19.62 10.14
C GLU A 6 -6.74 -21.00 10.44
N ILE A 7 -7.68 -21.11 11.40
CA ILE A 7 -8.37 -22.38 11.71
C ILE A 7 -9.10 -22.92 10.47
N PHE A 8 -9.86 -22.08 9.79
CA PHE A 8 -10.60 -22.49 8.59
C PHE A 8 -9.67 -22.99 7.47
N LEU A 9 -8.55 -22.30 7.22
CA LEU A 9 -7.62 -22.71 6.15
C LEU A 9 -6.85 -23.98 6.52
N ASN A 10 -6.52 -24.17 7.80
CA ASN A 10 -5.94 -25.41 8.31
C ASN A 10 -6.90 -26.59 8.17
N GLU A 11 -8.18 -26.43 8.54
CA GLU A 11 -9.21 -27.45 8.35
C GLU A 11 -9.38 -27.85 6.88
N LYS A 12 -9.26 -26.88 5.96
CA LYS A 12 -9.33 -27.12 4.51
C LYS A 12 -8.02 -27.60 3.90
N LYS A 13 -6.94 -27.75 4.67
CA LYS A 13 -5.58 -28.08 4.19
C LYS A 13 -5.14 -27.16 3.04
N HIS A 14 -5.54 -25.89 3.11
CA HIS A 14 -5.29 -24.93 2.05
C HIS A 14 -3.82 -24.50 2.05
N ALA A 15 -3.23 -24.26 0.88
CA ALA A 15 -1.81 -23.89 0.75
C ALA A 15 -1.43 -22.57 1.46
N LEU A 16 -2.43 -21.75 1.83
CA LEU A 16 -2.23 -20.50 2.57
C LEU A 16 -2.19 -20.71 4.09
N ALA A 17 -2.57 -21.89 4.59
CA ALA A 17 -2.57 -22.16 6.02
C ALA A 17 -1.16 -22.06 6.62
N SER A 18 -0.16 -22.59 5.93
CA SER A 18 1.25 -22.46 6.35
C SER A 18 1.75 -21.01 6.31
N ARG A 19 1.23 -20.19 5.38
CA ARG A 19 1.62 -18.78 5.24
C ARG A 19 1.08 -17.90 6.36
N LEU A 20 -0.09 -18.26 6.92
CA LEU A 20 -0.68 -17.52 8.04
C LEU A 20 0.04 -17.72 9.36
N SER A 21 0.97 -18.69 9.44
CA SER A 21 1.87 -18.89 10.57
C SER A 21 3.29 -18.37 10.29
N GLU A 22 3.55 -17.73 9.14
CA GLU A 22 4.84 -17.13 8.78
C GLU A 22 4.84 -15.63 9.12
N PRO A 23 5.58 -15.15 10.15
CA PRO A 23 5.55 -13.75 10.58
C PRO A 23 5.90 -12.76 9.46
N ARG A 24 6.87 -13.11 8.61
CA ARG A 24 7.26 -12.29 7.46
C ARG A 24 6.15 -12.12 6.45
N TRP A 25 5.36 -13.16 6.23
CA TRP A 25 4.24 -13.11 5.31
C TRP A 25 3.10 -12.26 5.89
N LEU A 26 2.79 -12.42 7.17
CA LEU A 26 1.80 -11.62 7.88
C LEU A 26 2.18 -10.12 7.92
N LEU A 27 3.46 -9.81 8.13
CA LEU A 27 3.96 -8.43 8.10
C LEU A 27 3.78 -7.79 6.71
N GLN A 28 4.05 -8.53 5.63
CA GLN A 28 3.78 -8.07 4.26
C GLN A 28 2.27 -7.88 4.02
N LEU A 29 1.44 -8.78 4.54
CA LEU A 29 -0.01 -8.68 4.42
C LEU A 29 -0.56 -7.45 5.18
N ALA A 30 -0.07 -7.18 6.39
CA ALA A 30 -0.45 -6.00 7.16
C ALA A 30 -0.15 -4.71 6.40
N TYR A 31 1.05 -4.62 5.82
CA TYR A 31 1.41 -3.53 4.91
C TYR A 31 0.46 -3.41 3.71
N LEU A 32 0.15 -4.51 3.02
CA LEU A 32 -0.73 -4.50 1.86
C LEU A 32 -2.16 -4.07 2.23
N ALA A 33 -2.65 -4.49 3.40
CA ALA A 33 -3.95 -4.06 3.90
C ALA A 33 -4.01 -2.54 4.14
N ASP A 34 -2.95 -1.94 4.71
CA ASP A 34 -2.86 -0.48 4.85
C ASP A 34 -2.88 0.22 3.48
N ILE A 35 -2.14 -0.29 2.48
CA ILE A 35 -2.13 0.28 1.12
C ILE A 35 -3.49 0.15 0.44
N PHE A 36 -4.15 -1.00 0.53
CA PHE A 36 -5.46 -1.20 -0.10
C PHE A 36 -6.54 -0.34 0.53
N SER A 37 -6.48 -0.10 1.85
CA SER A 37 -7.37 0.82 2.53
C SER A 37 -7.25 2.23 1.95
N GLU A 38 -6.02 2.71 1.74
CA GLU A 38 -5.75 4.01 1.13
C GLU A 38 -6.15 4.10 -0.33
N LEU A 39 -5.94 3.03 -1.11
CA LEU A 39 -6.42 2.95 -2.49
C LEU A 39 -7.95 2.97 -2.55
N ASN A 40 -8.62 2.32 -1.61
CA ASN A 40 -10.07 2.36 -1.52
C ASN A 40 -10.57 3.77 -1.18
N LEU A 41 -9.92 4.47 -0.25
CA LEU A 41 -10.22 5.88 0.05
C LEU A 41 -10.05 6.78 -1.18
N LEU A 42 -8.94 6.60 -1.92
CA LEU A 42 -8.71 7.31 -3.18
C LEU A 42 -9.83 7.02 -4.18
N ASN A 43 -10.16 5.76 -4.41
CA ASN A 43 -11.20 5.33 -5.33
C ASN A 43 -12.57 5.92 -4.95
N MET A 44 -12.95 5.87 -3.68
CA MET A 44 -14.19 6.49 -3.18
C MET A 44 -14.20 8.01 -3.41
N SER A 45 -13.05 8.67 -3.21
CA SER A 45 -12.94 10.12 -3.45
C SER A 45 -13.13 10.49 -4.93
N MET A 46 -12.95 9.55 -5.86
CA MET A 46 -13.10 9.78 -7.31
C MET A 46 -14.50 9.50 -7.85
N GLN A 47 -15.40 8.90 -7.06
CA GLN A 47 -16.73 8.46 -7.52
C GLN A 47 -17.82 9.55 -7.44
N GLY A 48 -17.44 10.82 -7.25
CA GLY A 48 -18.37 11.96 -7.14
C GLY A 48 -18.91 12.46 -8.49
N ARG A 49 -20.16 12.96 -8.49
CA ARG A 49 -20.79 13.55 -9.70
C ARG A 49 -20.18 14.88 -10.12
N ASP A 50 -19.45 15.55 -9.22
CA ASP A 50 -18.80 16.85 -9.45
C ASP A 50 -17.29 16.70 -9.76
N GLU A 51 -16.80 15.48 -9.98
CA GLU A 51 -15.41 15.26 -10.33
C GLU A 51 -15.13 15.74 -11.76
N THR A 52 -14.24 16.72 -11.86
CA THR A 52 -13.69 17.14 -13.14
C THR A 52 -12.38 16.42 -13.40
N TYR A 53 -11.96 16.40 -14.66
CA TYR A 53 -10.64 15.91 -15.03
C TYR A 53 -9.50 16.56 -14.20
N LEU A 54 -9.62 17.87 -13.92
CA LEU A 54 -8.63 18.59 -13.13
C LEU A 54 -8.59 18.08 -11.68
N THR A 55 -9.75 17.88 -11.04
CA THR A 55 -9.83 17.41 -9.66
C THR A 55 -9.33 15.96 -9.52
N LEU A 56 -9.61 15.10 -10.51
CA LEU A 56 -9.06 13.74 -10.56
C LEU A 56 -7.53 13.75 -10.70
N SER A 57 -6.98 14.60 -11.56
CA SER A 57 -5.53 14.76 -11.74
C SER A 57 -4.86 15.25 -10.45
N GLU A 58 -5.45 16.22 -9.76
CA GLU A 58 -4.96 16.73 -8.48
C GLU A 58 -4.96 15.65 -7.39
N LYS A 59 -6.03 14.86 -7.30
CA LYS A 59 -6.12 13.72 -6.35
C LYS A 59 -5.05 12.66 -6.60
N LEU A 60 -4.83 12.30 -7.87
CA LEU A 60 -3.74 11.38 -8.24
C LEU A 60 -2.37 11.95 -7.87
N LYS A 61 -2.10 13.23 -8.19
CA LYS A 61 -0.84 13.90 -7.82
C LYS A 61 -0.63 13.94 -6.31
N ALA A 62 -1.68 14.26 -5.54
CA ALA A 62 -1.63 14.25 -4.08
C ALA A 62 -1.37 12.85 -3.52
N PHE A 63 -2.00 11.82 -4.09
CA PHE A 63 -1.77 10.44 -3.69
C PHE A 63 -0.34 9.99 -3.98
N LYS A 64 0.22 10.31 -5.15
CA LYS A 64 1.64 10.05 -5.46
C LYS A 64 2.59 10.76 -4.49
N ALA A 65 2.29 12.01 -4.13
CA ALA A 65 3.07 12.74 -3.13
C ALA A 65 3.03 12.04 -1.75
N LYS A 66 1.86 11.49 -1.37
CA LYS A 66 1.69 10.66 -0.17
C LYS A 66 2.53 9.38 -0.24
N LEU A 67 2.49 8.63 -1.35
CA LEU A 67 3.32 7.44 -1.55
C LEU A 67 4.83 7.76 -1.43
N ARG A 68 5.28 8.87 -2.01
CA ARG A 68 6.69 9.32 -1.90
C ARG A 68 7.07 9.65 -0.46
N LEU A 69 6.20 10.36 0.27
CA LEU A 69 6.41 10.67 1.69
C LEU A 69 6.52 9.39 2.52
N TRP A 70 5.59 8.46 2.30
CA TRP A 70 5.50 7.18 2.99
C TRP A 70 6.73 6.30 2.72
N LYS A 71 7.17 6.21 1.47
CA LYS A 71 8.45 5.56 1.09
C LYS A 71 9.62 6.14 1.88
N GLY A 72 9.70 7.47 1.99
CA GLY A 72 10.73 8.14 2.78
C GLY A 72 10.65 7.84 4.28
N LYS A 73 9.44 7.68 4.84
CA LYS A 73 9.24 7.27 6.24
C LYS A 73 9.73 5.84 6.48
N ILE A 74 9.37 4.89 5.61
CA ILE A 74 9.82 3.49 5.71
C ILE A 74 11.34 3.39 5.65
N LYS A 75 12.00 4.12 4.73
CA LYS A 75 13.48 4.17 4.65
C LYS A 75 14.15 4.66 5.95
N ARG A 76 13.45 5.45 6.76
CA ARG A 76 13.92 5.94 8.08
C ARG A 76 13.41 5.11 9.25
N GLY A 77 12.81 3.95 9.00
CA GLY A 77 12.26 3.10 10.05
C GLY A 77 10.98 3.62 10.70
N LYS A 78 10.27 4.57 10.07
CA LYS A 78 9.04 5.16 10.63
C LYS A 78 7.80 4.50 10.04
N THR A 79 7.04 3.80 10.88
CA THR A 79 5.89 2.96 10.49
C THR A 79 4.54 3.54 10.86
N ALA A 80 4.46 4.60 11.68
CA ALA A 80 3.20 5.20 12.14
C ALA A 80 2.22 5.68 11.04
N SER A 81 2.60 5.69 9.76
CA SER A 81 1.69 5.96 8.63
C SER A 81 0.99 4.70 8.10
N TYR A 82 1.31 3.54 8.65
CA TYR A 82 0.84 2.22 8.30
C TYR A 82 0.30 1.55 9.58
N PRO A 83 -0.96 1.81 9.97
CA PRO A 83 -1.49 1.38 11.26
C PRO A 83 -1.37 -0.12 11.52
N LEU A 84 -1.70 -0.96 10.53
CA LEU A 84 -1.65 -2.42 10.69
C LEU A 84 -0.21 -2.92 10.70
N LEU A 85 0.65 -2.39 9.83
CA LEU A 85 2.08 -2.72 9.83
C LEU A 85 2.74 -2.32 11.17
N ASN A 86 2.40 -1.14 11.70
CA ASN A 86 2.95 -0.62 12.94
C ASN A 86 2.51 -1.49 14.13
N LEU A 87 1.22 -1.79 14.22
CA LEU A 87 0.69 -2.66 15.26
C LEU A 87 1.35 -4.04 15.23
N PHE A 88 1.49 -4.64 14.05
CA PHE A 88 2.12 -5.95 13.92
C PHE A 88 3.59 -5.95 14.40
N LEU A 89 4.34 -4.89 14.11
CA LEU A 89 5.73 -4.74 14.58
C LEU A 89 5.84 -4.44 16.09
N GLU A 90 4.77 -3.94 16.71
CA GLU A 90 4.70 -3.74 18.16
C GLU A 90 4.35 -5.05 18.88
N ASP A 91 3.56 -5.92 18.24
CA ASP A 91 3.08 -7.19 18.81
C ASP A 91 4.05 -8.37 18.61
N GLU A 92 4.89 -8.34 17.56
CA GLU A 92 5.78 -9.45 17.19
C GLU A 92 7.27 -9.11 17.42
N GLU A 93 7.91 -9.79 18.37
CA GLU A 93 9.32 -9.54 18.75
C GLU A 93 10.35 -10.14 17.78
N ASP A 94 9.98 -11.23 17.09
CA ASP A 94 10.91 -12.02 16.25
C ASP A 94 11.05 -11.48 14.82
N ILE A 95 10.41 -10.36 14.49
CA ILE A 95 10.46 -9.78 13.15
C ILE A 95 10.68 -8.28 13.18
N ALA A 96 11.53 -7.80 12.27
CA ALA A 96 11.84 -6.40 12.13
C ALA A 96 11.31 -5.85 10.80
N LEU A 97 11.09 -4.54 10.76
CA LEU A 97 10.81 -3.83 9.51
C LEU A 97 11.88 -4.12 8.44
N LEU A 98 13.15 -4.30 8.83
CA LEU A 98 14.27 -4.56 7.92
C LEU A 98 14.04 -5.81 7.05
N ASP A 99 13.28 -6.80 7.53
CA ASP A 99 13.00 -8.05 6.81
C ASP A 99 12.14 -7.85 5.55
N VAL A 100 11.42 -6.72 5.49
CA VAL A 100 10.48 -6.38 4.40
C VAL A 100 10.69 -4.96 3.85
N GLN A 101 11.60 -4.17 4.42
CA GLN A 101 11.78 -2.75 4.11
C GLN A 101 12.02 -2.51 2.62
N ASN A 102 12.93 -3.26 2.00
CA ASN A 102 13.24 -3.10 0.58
C ASN A 102 12.04 -3.46 -0.31
N ILE A 103 11.30 -4.52 0.03
CA ILE A 103 10.10 -4.94 -0.68
C ILE A 103 9.04 -3.83 -0.64
N ILE A 104 8.81 -3.24 0.53
CA ILE A 104 7.88 -2.12 0.68
C ILE A 104 8.33 -0.91 -0.14
N VAL A 105 9.62 -0.56 -0.07
CA VAL A 105 10.18 0.59 -0.80
C VAL A 105 10.03 0.41 -2.31
N GLU A 106 10.38 -0.77 -2.84
CA GLU A 106 10.23 -1.10 -4.26
C GLU A 106 8.77 -1.11 -4.70
N HIS A 107 7.88 -1.67 -3.87
CA HIS A 107 6.46 -1.71 -4.19
C HIS A 107 5.86 -0.30 -4.27
N LEU A 108 6.18 0.59 -3.32
CA LEU A 108 5.72 1.99 -3.35
C LEU A 108 6.23 2.75 -4.57
N GLU A 109 7.46 2.45 -5.01
CA GLU A 109 8.04 3.04 -6.20
C GLU A 109 7.33 2.55 -7.48
N LYS A 110 7.12 1.25 -7.61
CA LYS A 110 6.36 0.65 -8.72
C LYS A 110 4.91 1.17 -8.74
N LEU A 111 4.23 1.18 -7.60
CA LEU A 111 2.87 1.69 -7.48
C LEU A 111 2.78 3.17 -7.89
N SER A 112 3.73 3.99 -7.45
CA SER A 112 3.80 5.39 -7.88
C SER A 112 4.00 5.53 -9.39
N TYR A 113 4.82 4.69 -10.01
CA TYR A 113 5.04 4.69 -11.46
C TYR A 113 3.79 4.23 -12.24
N GLU A 114 3.05 3.26 -11.72
CA GLU A 114 1.79 2.83 -12.34
C GLU A 114 0.76 3.98 -12.38
N PHE A 115 0.72 4.83 -11.36
CA PHE A 115 -0.15 6.02 -11.35
C PHE A 115 0.22 7.08 -12.40
N ASP A 116 1.47 7.12 -12.88
CA ASP A 116 1.85 8.06 -13.95
C ASP A 116 1.09 7.81 -15.25
N LYS A 117 0.74 6.55 -15.53
CA LYS A 117 -0.04 6.16 -16.71
C LYS A 117 -1.47 6.69 -16.68
N TYR A 118 -1.97 7.08 -15.50
CA TYR A 118 -3.35 7.54 -15.29
C TYR A 118 -3.47 9.04 -15.09
N ILE A 119 -2.36 9.79 -15.17
CA ILE A 119 -2.38 11.26 -15.17
C ILE A 119 -2.23 11.68 -16.64
N PRO A 120 -3.32 11.96 -17.37
CA PRO A 120 -3.18 12.50 -18.72
C PRO A 120 -2.66 13.94 -18.58
N GLY A 121 -1.89 14.43 -19.55
CA GLY A 121 -1.51 15.86 -19.60
C GLY A 121 -0.01 16.19 -19.60
N GLU A 122 0.91 15.22 -19.53
CA GLU A 122 2.31 15.49 -19.92
C GLU A 122 2.49 15.52 -21.45
N GLU A 123 1.58 14.91 -22.22
CA GLU A 123 1.63 14.88 -23.69
C GLU A 123 1.21 16.20 -24.38
N LEU A 124 0.61 17.15 -23.65
CA LEU A 124 0.14 18.41 -24.25
C LEU A 124 1.22 19.51 -24.33
N HIS A 125 2.36 19.33 -23.68
CA HIS A 125 3.43 20.34 -23.66
C HIS A 125 4.48 20.19 -24.77
N GLU A 126 4.51 19.05 -25.48
CA GLU A 126 5.45 18.82 -26.58
C GLU A 126 4.87 19.13 -27.98
N LYS A 127 3.56 19.41 -28.10
CA LYS A 127 2.93 19.66 -29.41
C LYS A 127 2.96 21.13 -29.87
N TYR A 128 3.58 22.03 -29.10
CA TYR A 128 3.64 23.47 -29.40
C TYR A 128 5.00 24.12 -29.12
N LYS A 129 6.11 23.36 -29.23
CA LYS A 129 7.45 23.94 -29.41
C LYS A 129 7.93 23.67 -30.82
#